data_AF-A0A934D2U5-F1
#
_entry.id   AF-A0A934D2U5-F1
#
_cell.length_a   1.000
_cell.length_b   1.000
_cell.length_c   1.000
_cell.angle_alpha   90.00
_cell.angle_beta   90.00
_cell.angle_gamma   90.00
#
_symmetry.space_group_name_H-M   'P 1'
#
loop_
_entity.id
_entity.type
_entity.pdbx_description
1 polymer ?
#
loop_
_entity_poly.entity_id
_entity_poly.type
_entity_poly.pdbx_seq_one_letter_code
_entity_poly.pdbx_strand_id
1 'polypeptide(L)'
;METRQIEVTCPCCQKRLAIDVRTERVMRAWSPKDVDEAGKPKVEEKDWDQALSKVKGRESAGTGKLDQFLDSERGKAKRLEEKFLEAQKKLEKPDAE
;
A
#
# COMPACT_ATOMS: atom_id res chain seq x y z
N MET A 1 14.20 -31.45 -8.08
CA MET A 1 14.27 -30.20 -7.30
C MET A 1 13.59 -29.13 -8.13
N GLU A 2 12.42 -28.62 -7.72
CA GLU A 2 11.76 -27.53 -8.45
C GLU A 2 12.40 -26.19 -8.05
N THR A 3 13.40 -25.75 -8.81
CA THR A 3 13.95 -24.39 -8.70
C THR A 3 12.96 -23.41 -9.30
N ARG A 4 11.93 -23.05 -8.51
CA ARG A 4 10.91 -22.06 -8.90
C ARG A 4 11.45 -20.64 -8.96
N GLN A 5 12.68 -20.41 -8.49
CA GLN A 5 13.34 -19.12 -8.48
C GLN A 5 14.70 -19.21 -9.18
N ILE A 6 15.00 -18.21 -10.00
CA ILE A 6 16.31 -17.99 -10.60
C ILE A 6 16.95 -16.73 -10.03
N GLU A 7 18.25 -16.78 -9.80
CA GLU A 7 19.05 -15.63 -9.40
C GLU A 7 19.80 -15.09 -10.62
N VAL A 8 19.57 -13.82 -10.95
CA VAL A 8 20.19 -13.15 -12.10
C VAL A 8 20.78 -11.82 -11.65
N THR A 9 21.96 -11.47 -12.14
CA THR A 9 22.56 -10.16 -11.90
C THR A 9 22.19 -9.19 -13.02
N CYS A 10 21.64 -8.00 -12.73
CA CYS A 10 21.42 -7.00 -13.78
C CYS A 10 22.77 -6.53 -14.33
N PRO A 11 23.01 -6.60 -15.64
CA PRO A 11 24.24 -6.05 -16.24
C PRO A 11 24.33 -4.53 -16.09
N CYS A 12 23.19 -3.86 -15.88
CA CYS A 12 23.05 -2.41 -15.80
C CYS A 12 23.51 -1.80 -14.47
N CYS A 13 23.14 -2.44 -13.37
CA CYS A 13 23.27 -1.89 -12.01
C CYS A 13 23.85 -2.90 -11.02
N GLN A 14 24.27 -4.08 -11.52
CA GLN A 14 24.85 -5.18 -10.74
C GLN A 14 23.98 -5.69 -9.59
N LYS A 15 22.70 -5.33 -9.55
CA LYS A 15 21.75 -5.85 -8.56
C LYS A 15 21.53 -7.34 -8.77
N ARG A 16 21.48 -8.11 -7.67
CA ARG A 16 21.05 -9.50 -7.68
C ARG A 16 19.51 -9.54 -7.61
N LEU A 17 18.89 -10.20 -8.58
CA LEU A 17 17.44 -10.33 -8.73
C LEU A 17 17.06 -11.78 -8.49
N ALA A 18 16.11 -12.01 -7.59
CA ALA A 18 15.42 -13.28 -7.46
C ALA A 18 14.11 -13.21 -8.25
N ILE A 19 14.02 -13.97 -9.34
CA ILE A 19 12.88 -13.97 -10.26
C ILE A 19 12.15 -15.30 -10.11
N ASP A 20 10.84 -15.25 -9.88
CA ASP A 20 9.99 -16.43 -9.95
C ASP A 20 9.69 -16.76 -11.42
N VAL A 21 10.13 -17.95 -11.86
CA VAL A 21 10.03 -18.37 -13.27
C VAL A 21 8.57 -18.57 -13.69
N ARG A 22 7.68 -18.93 -12.76
CA ARG A 22 6.28 -19.21 -13.09
C ARG A 22 5.47 -17.93 -13.32
N THR A 23 5.81 -16.88 -12.58
CA THR A 23 5.07 -15.61 -12.62
C THR A 23 5.80 -14.53 -13.42
N GLU A 24 7.06 -14.80 -13.79
CA GLU A 24 7.98 -13.84 -14.44
C GLU A 24 8.15 -12.55 -13.62
N ARG A 25 7.93 -12.62 -12.31
CA ARG A 25 7.99 -11.47 -11.41
C ARG A 25 9.29 -11.46 -10.62
N VAL A 26 9.83 -10.26 -10.45
CA VAL A 26 10.94 -9.99 -9.53
C VAL A 26 10.40 -10.04 -8.11
N MET A 27 10.83 -11.03 -7.35
CA MET A 27 10.43 -11.22 -5.96
C MET A 27 11.31 -10.40 -5.01
N ARG A 28 12.61 -10.32 -5.31
CA ARG A 28 13.60 -9.57 -4.51
C ARG A 28 14.66 -8.97 -5.42
N ALA A 29 15.14 -7.78 -5.05
CA ALA A 29 16.23 -7.10 -5.72
C ALA A 29 17.17 -6.53 -4.66
N TRP A 30 18.42 -6.98 -4.66
CA TRP A 30 19.44 -6.52 -3.71
C TRP A 30 20.56 -5.79 -4.43
N SER A 31 20.98 -4.64 -3.90
CA SER A 31 22.22 -4.00 -4.32
C SER A 31 23.42 -4.77 -3.75
N PRO A 32 24.57 -4.82 -4.45
CA PRO A 32 25.80 -5.38 -3.89
C PRO A 32 26.23 -4.73 -2.56
N LYS A 33 25.83 -3.47 -2.33
CA LYS A 33 26.11 -2.74 -1.08
C LYS A 33 25.27 -3.23 0.10
N ASP A 34 24.08 -3.77 -0.19
CA ASP A 34 23.06 -4.15 0.79
C ASP A 34 23.18 -5.63 1.21
N VAL A 35 24.22 -6.33 0.73
CA VAL A 35 24.46 -7.74 1.04
C VAL A 35 25.86 -7.95 1.63
N ASP A 36 25.98 -8.93 2.51
CA ASP A 36 27.24 -9.39 3.11
C ASP A 36 28.03 -10.28 2.12
N GLU A 37 29.24 -10.69 2.51
CA GLU A 37 30.10 -11.55 1.69
C GLU A 37 29.47 -12.92 1.41
N ALA A 38 28.49 -13.34 2.22
CA ALA A 38 27.71 -14.56 2.04
C ALA A 38 26.46 -14.35 1.15
N GLY A 39 26.23 -13.14 0.64
CA GLY A 39 25.09 -12.79 -0.20
C GLY A 39 23.76 -12.63 0.56
N LYS A 40 23.80 -12.59 1.90
CA LYS A 40 22.64 -12.31 2.74
C LYS A 40 22.48 -10.80 2.90
N PRO A 41 21.24 -10.30 3.04
CA PRO A 41 21.01 -8.88 3.29
C PRO A 41 21.72 -8.46 4.57
N LYS A 42 22.49 -7.36 4.49
CA LYS A 42 22.98 -6.65 5.68
C LYS A 42 21.77 -6.01 6.36
N VAL A 43 21.53 -6.39 7.60
CA VAL A 43 20.44 -5.81 8.40
C VAL A 43 21.09 -5.05 9.54
N GLU A 44 20.86 -3.74 9.60
CA GLU A 44 21.29 -2.90 10.71
C GLU A 44 20.20 -2.85 11.79
N GLU A 45 20.56 -2.49 13.02
CA GLU A 45 19.61 -2.34 14.13
C GLU A 45 18.46 -1.37 13.79
N LYS A 46 18.78 -0.30 13.03
CA LYS A 46 17.81 0.67 12.53
C LYS A 46 16.75 0.06 11.61
N ASP A 47 17.09 -0.98 10.86
CA ASP A 47 16.13 -1.68 9.99
C ASP A 47 15.10 -2.46 10.81
N TRP A 48 15.52 -3.00 11.96
CA TRP A 48 14.62 -3.66 12.91
C TRP A 48 13.65 -2.68 13.56
N ASP A 49 14.12 -1.51 13.99
CA ASP A 49 13.26 -0.46 14.53
C ASP A 49 12.23 0.01 13.51
N GLN A 50 12.64 0.17 12.25
CA GLN A 50 11.73 0.56 11.18
C GLN A 50 10.69 -0.54 10.90
N ALA A 51 11.10 -1.81 10.89
CA ALA A 51 10.19 -2.94 10.72
C ALA A 51 9.18 -3.01 11.88
N LEU A 52 9.65 -2.85 13.12
CA LEU A 52 8.80 -2.84 14.31
C LEU A 52 7.80 -1.67 14.28
N SER A 53 8.25 -0.48 13.89
CA SER A 53 7.40 0.70 13.73
C SER A 53 6.31 0.47 12.67
N LYS A 54 6.65 -0.14 11.52
CA LYS A 54 5.67 -0.49 10.48
C LYS A 54 4.62 -1.48 10.97
N VAL A 55 5.01 -2.49 11.76
CA VAL A 55 4.07 -3.47 12.31
C VAL A 55 3.14 -2.80 13.32
N LYS A 56 3.68 -2.02 14.26
CA LYS A 56 2.87 -1.25 15.22
C LYS A 56 1.90 -0.29 14.52
N GLY A 57 2.34 0.36 13.45
CA GLY A 57 1.50 1.27 12.67
C GLY A 57 0.37 0.59 11.89
N ARG A 58 0.47 -0.71 11.58
CA ARG A 58 -0.62 -1.44 10.89
C ARG A 58 -1.82 -1.68 11.79
N GLU A 59 -1.58 -1.94 13.07
CA GLU A 59 -2.63 -2.17 14.05
C GLU A 59 -3.46 -0.90 14.27
N SER A 60 -2.80 0.26 14.44
CA SER A 60 -3.46 1.56 14.58
C SER A 60 -4.13 2.05 13.29
N ALA A 61 -3.54 1.78 12.13
CA ALA A 61 -4.14 2.15 10.85
C ALA A 61 -5.38 1.30 10.49
N GLY A 62 -5.46 0.06 10.97
CA GLY A 62 -6.60 -0.82 10.74
C GLY A 62 -7.87 -0.33 11.45
N THR A 63 -7.75 -0.01 12.74
CA THR A 63 -8.87 0.52 13.54
C THR A 63 -9.28 1.91 13.07
N GLY A 64 -8.32 2.80 12.84
CA GLY A 64 -8.63 4.17 12.36
C GLY A 64 -9.34 4.19 11.00
N LYS A 65 -8.98 3.30 10.07
CA LYS A 65 -9.70 3.17 8.79
C LYS A 65 -11.12 2.66 8.97
N LEU A 66 -11.31 1.65 9.82
CA LEU A 66 -12.64 1.10 10.10
C LEU A 66 -13.57 2.18 10.69
N ASP A 67 -13.08 2.92 11.70
CA ASP A 67 -13.85 4.00 12.32
C ASP A 67 -14.18 5.10 11.31
N GLN A 68 -13.22 5.49 10.47
CA GLN A 68 -13.46 6.46 9.40
C GLN A 68 -14.54 6.01 8.42
N PHE A 69 -14.56 4.74 8.02
CA PHE A 69 -15.59 4.19 7.16
C PHE A 69 -16.96 4.16 7.85
N LEU A 70 -17.02 3.73 9.11
CA LEU A 70 -18.26 3.68 9.89
C LEU A 70 -18.86 5.08 10.07
N ASP A 71 -18.04 6.09 10.37
CA ASP A 71 -18.51 7.47 10.50
C ASP A 71 -18.95 8.04 9.15
N SER A 72 -18.30 7.66 8.05
CA SER A 72 -18.73 8.04 6.71
C SER A 72 -20.10 7.47 6.34
N GLU A 73 -20.38 6.21 6.72
CA GLU A 73 -21.67 5.56 6.47
C GLU A 73 -22.76 6.12 7.39
N ARG A 74 -22.47 6.38 8.67
CA ARG A 74 -23.42 7.01 9.60
C ARG A 74 -23.89 8.38 9.11
N GLY A 75 -23.01 9.19 8.53
CA GLY A 75 -23.33 10.51 8.00
C GLY A 75 -23.98 10.51 6.61
N LYS A 76 -24.02 9.37 5.92
CA LYS A 76 -24.41 9.26 4.51
C LYS A 76 -25.89 9.56 4.29
N ALA A 77 -26.77 9.03 5.15
CA ALA A 77 -28.21 9.25 5.04
C ALA A 77 -28.56 10.75 5.10
N LYS A 78 -28.04 11.47 6.11
CA LYS A 78 -28.25 12.92 6.27
C LYS A 78 -27.71 13.72 5.07
N ARG A 79 -26.49 13.41 4.61
CA ARG A 79 -25.91 14.08 3.43
C ARG A 79 -26.72 13.85 2.16
N LEU A 80 -27.30 12.65 2.00
CA LEU A 80 -28.16 12.35 0.86
C LEU A 80 -29.49 13.08 0.95
N GLU A 81 -30.10 13.16 2.13
CA GLU A 81 -31.30 13.98 2.37
C GLU A 81 -31.05 15.46 2.10
N GLU A 82 -29.94 16.03 2.58
CA GLU A 82 -29.56 17.42 2.32
C GLU A 82 -29.41 17.69 0.82
N LYS A 83 -28.72 16.81 0.10
CA LYS A 83 -28.58 16.91 -1.36
C LYS A 83 -29.91 16.80 -2.09
N PHE A 84 -30.80 15.94 -1.61
CA PHE A 84 -32.13 15.78 -2.19
C PHE A 84 -32.98 17.04 -1.99
N LEU A 85 -32.98 17.61 -0.78
CA LEU A 85 -33.64 18.87 -0.48
C LEU A 85 -33.06 20.05 -1.27
N GLU A 86 -31.74 20.08 -1.47
CA GLU A 86 -31.09 21.10 -2.28
C GLU A 86 -31.50 21.00 -3.76
N ALA A 87 -31.60 19.78 -4.28
CA ALA A 87 -32.09 19.53 -5.64
C ALA A 87 -33.57 19.94 -5.81
N GLN A 88 -34.43 19.61 -4.84
CA GLN A 88 -35.83 20.06 -4.84
C GLN A 88 -35.94 21.59 -4.84
N LYS A 89 -35.18 22.27 -3.97
CA LYS A 89 -35.17 23.75 -3.91
C LYS A 89 -34.72 24.40 -5.23
N LYS A 90 -33.80 23.78 -5.97
CA LYS A 90 -33.37 24.25 -7.30
C LYS A 90 -34.47 24.08 -8.36
N LEU A 91 -35.30 23.04 -8.24
CA LEU A 91 -36.45 22.82 -9.14
C LEU A 91 -37.65 23.73 -8.80
N GLU A 92 -37.86 24.04 -7.51
CA GLU A 92 -38.95 24.92 -7.04
C GLU A 92 -38.67 26.41 -7.29
N LYS A 93 -37.41 26.78 -7.52
CA LYS A 93 -37.03 28.10 -8.01
C LYS A 93 -36.56 27.97 -9.47
N PRO A 94 -37.47 27.70 -10.43
CA PRO A 94 -37.14 27.95 -11.82
C PRO A 94 -36.80 29.43 -11.94
N ASP A 95 -35.75 29.73 -12.68
CA ASP A 95 -35.14 31.05 -12.78
C ASP A 95 -36.18 32.17 -12.79
N ALA A 96 -36.05 33.09 -11.84
CA ALA A 96 -36.68 34.40 -11.93
C ALA A 96 -35.98 35.15 -13.08
N GLU A 97 -36.47 34.95 -14.31
CA GLU A 97 -36.34 35.92 -15.39
C GLU A 97 -37.27 37.12 -15.15
#